data_AF-A0A2S2N632-F1
#
_entry.id   AF-A0A2S2N632-F1
#
_cell.length_a   1.000
_cell.length_b   1.000
_cell.length_c   1.000
_cell.angle_alpha   90.00
_cell.angle_beta   90.00
_cell.angle_gamma   90.00
#
_symmetry.space_group_name_H-M   'P 1'
#
loop_
_entity.id
_entity.type
_entity.pdbx_description
1 polymer ?
#
loop_
_entity_poly.entity_id
_entity_poly.type
_entity_poly.pdbx_seq_one_letter_code
_entity_poly.pdbx_strand_id
1 'polypeptide(L)'
;HYRDDLDLQNLIDFGQKEFSCCGGVSYKDWSQNMYFNCTATNPSHERCSVPFSCCLHDANQAVINTMCGHGMQARGYLEASAFIHTNGCIDKLVNWTHSNLFLLGGITLGLALPQLVGIILARLLINQIRDQIKLQLYNQQHRADPWS
;
A
#
# COMPACT_ATOMS: atom_id res chain seq x y z
N HIS A 1 5.00 5.18 -17.52
CA HIS A 1 4.02 5.44 -16.45
C HIS A 1 4.65 5.78 -15.08
N TYR A 2 5.70 5.11 -14.58
CA TYR A 2 6.33 5.48 -13.28
C TYR A 2 6.74 6.96 -13.12
N ARG A 3 7.37 7.59 -14.13
CA ARG A 3 7.73 9.02 -14.06
C ARG A 3 6.55 9.95 -14.41
N ASP A 4 5.47 9.39 -14.94
CA ASP A 4 4.33 10.17 -15.46
C ASP A 4 3.26 10.38 -14.37
N ASP A 5 3.31 9.60 -13.29
CA ASP A 5 2.39 9.63 -12.16
C ASP A 5 3.19 9.81 -10.86
N LEU A 6 3.03 10.99 -10.23
CA LEU A 6 3.72 11.36 -9.00
C LEU A 6 3.27 10.51 -7.80
N ASP A 7 2.00 10.13 -7.74
CA ASP A 7 1.48 9.34 -6.62
C ASP A 7 2.03 7.91 -6.70
N LEU A 8 2.04 7.34 -7.91
CA LEU A 8 2.67 6.04 -8.17
C LEU A 8 4.17 6.06 -7.85
N GLN A 9 4.87 7.13 -8.26
CA GLN A 9 6.28 7.30 -7.96
C GLN A 9 6.53 7.35 -6.45
N ASN A 10 5.79 8.19 -5.73
CA ASN A 10 5.93 8.34 -4.29
C ASN A 10 5.65 7.04 -3.55
N LEU A 11 4.61 6.30 -3.95
CA LEU A 11 4.27 5.01 -3.36
C LEU A 11 5.38 3.98 -3.55
N ILE A 12 5.90 3.85 -4.77
CA ILE A 12 6.98 2.90 -5.08
C ILE A 12 8.27 3.31 -4.35
N ASP A 13 8.62 4.60 -4.38
CA ASP A 13 9.82 5.11 -3.72
C ASP A 13 9.78 4.94 -2.21
N PHE A 14 8.61 5.17 -1.60
CA PHE A 14 8.38 4.91 -0.18
C PHE A 14 8.59 3.43 0.13
N GLY A 15 7.93 2.53 -0.62
CA GLY A 15 8.06 1.10 -0.41
C GLY A 15 9.51 0.60 -0.55
N GLN A 16 10.25 1.08 -1.56
CA GLN A 16 11.64 0.69 -1.78
C GLN A 16 12.57 1.10 -0.63
N LYS A 17 12.37 2.31 -0.10
CA LYS A 17 13.12 2.81 1.06
C LYS A 17 12.74 2.05 2.33
N GLU A 18 11.45 1.93 2.62
CA GLU A 18 10.93 1.31 3.84
C GLU A 18 11.35 -0.17 3.94
N PHE A 19 11.24 -0.91 2.85
CA PHE A 19 11.56 -2.34 2.83
C PHE A 19 13.01 -2.65 2.40
N SER A 20 13.83 -1.62 2.14
CA SER A 20 15.23 -1.78 1.74
C SER A 20 15.39 -2.77 0.57
N CYS A 21 14.67 -2.48 -0.52
CA CYS A 21 14.51 -3.35 -1.69
C CYS A 21 14.52 -2.53 -2.98
N CYS A 22 14.61 -3.20 -4.14
CA CYS A 22 14.54 -2.55 -5.44
C CYS A 22 13.87 -3.45 -6.47
N GLY A 23 12.90 -2.88 -7.20
CA GLY A 23 12.06 -3.63 -8.12
C GLY A 23 11.05 -4.56 -7.42
N GLY A 24 10.32 -5.36 -8.19
CA GLY A 24 9.32 -6.28 -7.65
C GLY A 24 9.97 -7.56 -7.13
N VAL A 25 10.66 -8.26 -8.02
CA VAL A 25 11.44 -9.48 -7.81
C VAL A 25 12.94 -9.15 -7.75
N SER A 26 13.42 -8.20 -8.55
CA SER A 26 14.82 -7.79 -8.56
C SER A 26 15.02 -6.35 -9.06
N TYR A 27 16.19 -5.78 -8.77
CA TYR A 27 16.57 -4.47 -9.29
C TYR A 27 16.55 -4.37 -10.83
N LYS A 28 16.62 -5.50 -11.55
CA LYS A 28 16.55 -5.54 -13.02
C LYS A 28 15.15 -5.38 -13.57
N ASP A 29 14.11 -5.49 -12.75
CA ASP A 29 12.72 -5.30 -13.20
C ASP A 29 12.46 -3.89 -13.74
N TRP A 30 13.30 -2.94 -13.34
CA TRP A 30 13.33 -1.60 -13.90
C TRP A 30 13.58 -1.59 -15.41
N SER A 31 14.11 -2.67 -16.00
CA SER A 31 14.21 -2.81 -17.46
C SER A 31 12.85 -2.78 -18.16
N GLN A 32 11.76 -3.10 -17.45
CA GLN A 32 10.39 -3.06 -17.98
C GLN A 32 9.82 -1.64 -18.03
N ASN A 33 10.47 -0.68 -17.40
CA ASN A 33 10.05 0.70 -17.41
C ASN A 33 10.64 1.46 -18.61
N MET A 34 9.83 2.23 -19.33
CA MET A 34 10.28 2.98 -20.52
C MET A 34 11.48 3.92 -20.28
N TYR A 35 11.64 4.49 -19.08
CA TYR A 35 12.74 5.40 -18.77
C TYR A 35 14.02 4.67 -18.36
N PHE A 36 13.91 3.49 -17.77
CA PHE A 36 15.03 2.72 -17.24
C PHE A 36 15.42 1.52 -18.12
N ASN A 37 14.62 1.21 -19.14
CA ASN A 37 14.85 0.08 -20.05
C ASN A 37 16.26 0.12 -20.64
N CYS A 38 17.04 -0.95 -20.47
CA CYS A 38 18.46 -1.01 -20.85
C CYS A 38 18.75 -1.03 -22.36
N THR A 39 17.74 -1.11 -23.24
CA THR A 39 17.95 -1.20 -24.69
C THR A 39 18.77 -0.02 -25.19
N ALA A 40 19.78 -0.28 -26.02
CA ALA A 40 20.71 0.75 -26.51
C ALA A 40 20.04 1.91 -27.25
N THR A 41 18.85 1.69 -27.81
CA THR A 41 18.04 2.70 -28.51
C THR A 41 17.21 3.58 -27.59
N ASN A 42 17.15 3.27 -26.28
CA ASN A 42 16.38 4.08 -25.33
C ASN A 42 17.08 5.44 -25.13
N PRO A 43 16.44 6.57 -25.49
CA PRO A 43 17.05 7.90 -25.40
C PRO A 43 17.12 8.44 -23.96
N SER A 44 16.49 7.76 -22.99
CA SER A 44 16.44 8.20 -21.61
C SER A 44 17.83 8.30 -20.98
N HIS A 45 18.10 9.40 -20.28
CA HIS A 45 19.30 9.56 -19.46
C HIS A 45 19.37 8.56 -18.31
N GLU A 46 18.24 7.99 -17.90
CA GLU A 46 18.15 6.98 -16.84
C GLU A 46 18.22 5.55 -17.38
N ARG A 47 18.53 5.38 -18.68
CA ARG A 47 18.67 4.07 -19.31
C ARG A 47 19.59 3.16 -18.48
N CYS A 48 19.11 1.93 -18.26
CA CYS A 48 19.83 0.92 -17.50
C CYS A 48 20.19 1.30 -16.06
N SER A 49 19.43 2.24 -15.49
CA SER A 49 19.58 2.71 -14.12
C SER A 49 18.43 2.21 -13.25
N VAL A 50 18.52 2.39 -11.94
CA VAL A 50 17.39 2.24 -11.02
C VAL A 50 17.06 3.59 -10.39
N PRO A 51 15.84 3.80 -9.87
CA PRO A 51 15.54 5.03 -9.14
C PRO A 51 16.41 5.19 -7.90
N PHE A 52 16.51 6.43 -7.48
CA PHE A 52 17.26 6.83 -6.30
C PHE A 52 16.76 6.16 -4.99
N SER A 53 15.48 5.81 -4.90
CA SER A 53 14.91 5.07 -3.75
C SER A 53 15.53 3.68 -3.52
N CYS A 54 16.17 3.09 -4.54
CA CYS A 54 16.92 1.85 -4.41
C CYS A 54 18.31 2.02 -3.77
N CYS A 55 18.79 3.25 -3.61
CA CYS A 55 20.13 3.53 -3.08
C CYS A 55 20.29 3.11 -1.63
N LEU A 56 21.47 2.56 -1.31
CA LEU A 56 21.88 2.39 0.07
C LEU A 56 22.03 3.78 0.71
N HIS A 57 21.34 3.99 1.84
CA HIS A 57 21.49 5.20 2.63
C HIS A 57 22.51 4.94 3.72
N ASP A 58 23.66 5.60 3.65
CA ASP A 58 24.62 5.63 4.76
C ASP A 58 24.21 6.75 5.72
N ALA A 59 23.87 6.39 6.95
CA ALA A 59 23.47 7.34 8.00
C ALA A 59 24.59 8.35 8.34
N ASN A 60 25.84 8.07 7.98
CA ASN A 60 26.99 8.94 8.22
C ASN A 60 27.33 9.86 7.04
N GLN A 61 26.64 9.75 5.90
CA GLN A 61 26.89 10.61 4.75
C GLN A 61 26.06 11.90 4.82
N ALA A 62 26.74 13.03 4.93
CA ALA A 62 26.12 14.36 4.90
C ALA A 62 25.57 14.76 3.52
N VAL A 63 26.01 14.09 2.45
CA VAL A 63 25.59 14.35 1.07
C VAL A 63 25.10 13.04 0.46
N ILE A 64 23.85 13.03 0.04
CA ILE A 64 23.24 11.85 -0.56
C ILE A 64 23.56 11.83 -2.07
N ASN A 65 24.14 10.73 -2.56
CA ASN A 65 24.39 10.55 -3.99
C ASN A 65 23.10 10.23 -4.74
N THR A 66 22.49 11.25 -5.32
CA THR A 66 21.25 11.10 -6.11
C THR A 66 21.43 10.32 -7.41
N MET A 67 22.67 10.09 -7.86
CA MET A 67 23.00 9.31 -9.05
C MET A 67 23.50 7.89 -8.74
N CYS A 68 23.36 7.39 -7.51
CA CYS A 68 23.85 6.05 -7.16
C CYS A 68 23.24 4.95 -8.04
N GLY A 69 22.01 5.12 -8.54
CA GLY A 69 21.30 4.14 -9.35
C GLY A 69 21.78 4.08 -10.81
N HIS A 70 22.62 5.02 -11.26
CA HIS A 70 22.98 5.16 -12.67
C HIS A 70 23.77 3.96 -13.20
N GLY A 71 23.25 3.33 -14.26
CA GLY A 71 23.87 2.17 -14.90
C GLY A 71 23.87 0.89 -14.04
N MET A 72 23.17 0.87 -12.90
CA MET A 72 23.21 -0.27 -11.98
C MET A 72 22.64 -1.55 -12.57
N GLN A 73 21.67 -1.47 -13.49
CA GLN A 73 21.12 -2.67 -14.13
C GLN A 73 22.14 -3.39 -15.04
N ALA A 74 23.15 -2.68 -15.54
CA ALA A 74 24.23 -3.26 -16.35
C ALA A 74 25.26 -4.00 -15.51
N ARG A 75 25.31 -3.76 -14.20
CA ARG A 75 26.24 -4.39 -13.27
C ARG A 75 25.75 -5.76 -12.79
N GLY A 76 26.69 -6.61 -12.41
CA GLY A 76 26.39 -7.88 -11.74
C GLY A 76 25.79 -7.66 -10.35
N TYR A 77 25.14 -8.69 -9.79
CA TYR A 77 24.49 -8.60 -8.48
C TYR A 77 25.44 -8.12 -7.38
N LEU A 78 26.64 -8.69 -7.29
CA LEU A 78 27.64 -8.36 -6.27
C LEU A 78 28.17 -6.92 -6.38
N GLU A 79 28.34 -6.43 -7.61
CA GLU A 79 28.81 -5.06 -7.85
C GLU A 79 27.70 -4.05 -7.57
N ALA A 80 26.46 -4.37 -7.95
CA ALA A 80 25.30 -3.52 -7.70
C ALA A 80 24.97 -3.46 -6.20
N SER A 81 25.09 -4.57 -5.47
CA SER A 81 24.76 -4.64 -4.03
C SER A 81 25.65 -3.79 -3.15
N ALA A 82 26.79 -3.31 -3.67
CA ALA A 82 27.64 -2.35 -2.97
C ALA A 82 27.07 -0.93 -2.96
N PHE A 83 26.09 -0.62 -3.82
CA PHE A 83 25.54 0.74 -3.98
C PHE A 83 24.02 0.83 -3.85
N ILE A 84 23.32 -0.26 -4.17
CA ILE A 84 21.85 -0.32 -4.14
C ILE A 84 21.35 -1.57 -3.42
N HIS A 85 20.11 -1.54 -2.96
CA HIS A 85 19.37 -2.75 -2.62
C HIS A 85 19.10 -3.54 -3.89
N THR A 86 19.52 -4.80 -3.96
CA THR A 86 19.36 -5.64 -5.17
C THR A 86 18.18 -6.62 -5.09
N ASN A 87 17.68 -6.88 -3.88
CA ASN A 87 16.58 -7.80 -3.63
C ASN A 87 15.23 -7.16 -3.96
N GLY A 88 14.29 -7.97 -4.46
CA GLY A 88 12.92 -7.52 -4.77
C GLY A 88 12.08 -7.17 -3.54
N CYS A 89 11.14 -6.25 -3.73
CA CYS A 89 10.23 -5.79 -2.68
C CYS A 89 9.12 -6.79 -2.35
N ILE A 90 8.69 -7.63 -3.28
CA ILE A 90 7.60 -8.60 -3.06
C ILE A 90 7.99 -9.58 -1.95
N ASP A 91 9.17 -10.19 -2.06
CA ASP A 91 9.65 -11.15 -1.06
C ASP A 91 9.85 -10.49 0.32
N LYS A 92 10.36 -9.25 0.33
CA LYS A 92 10.52 -8.47 1.57
C LYS A 92 9.18 -8.20 2.25
N LEU A 93 8.18 -7.76 1.48
CA LEU A 93 6.83 -7.47 1.98
C LEU A 93 6.14 -8.74 2.49
N VAL A 94 6.25 -9.85 1.76
CA VAL A 94 5.69 -11.15 2.16
C VAL A 94 6.33 -11.62 3.47
N ASN A 95 7.66 -11.57 3.58
CA ASN A 95 8.36 -11.95 4.80
C ASN A 95 8.01 -11.05 6.00
N TRP A 96 7.87 -9.74 5.77
CA TRP A 96 7.40 -8.81 6.79
C TRP A 96 5.97 -9.15 7.24
N THR A 97 5.09 -9.47 6.31
CA THR A 97 3.70 -9.86 6.59
C THR A 97 3.63 -11.13 7.43
N HIS A 98 4.41 -12.16 7.06
CA HIS A 98 4.49 -13.40 7.86
C HIS A 98 5.02 -13.14 9.26
N SER A 99 6.01 -12.26 9.41
CA SER A 99 6.60 -11.91 10.71
C SER A 99 5.64 -11.10 11.59
N ASN A 100 4.71 -10.36 10.98
CA ASN A 100 3.76 -9.48 11.67
C ASN A 100 2.31 -9.99 11.60
N LEU A 101 2.10 -11.27 11.24
CA LEU A 101 0.77 -11.81 10.96
C LEU A 101 -0.19 -11.67 12.14
N PHE A 102 0.28 -11.91 13.37
CA PHE A 102 -0.54 -11.78 14.56
C PHE A 102 -0.93 -10.33 14.86
N LEU A 103 -0.01 -9.39 14.66
CA LEU A 103 -0.27 -7.96 14.83
C LEU A 103 -1.33 -7.48 13.82
N LEU A 104 -1.11 -7.78 12.54
CA LEU A 104 -2.03 -7.42 11.46
C LEU A 104 -3.41 -8.07 11.65
N GLY A 105 -3.43 -9.34 12.02
CA GLY A 105 -4.65 -10.07 12.36
C GLY A 105 -5.40 -9.42 13.53
N GLY A 106 -4.68 -9.05 14.58
CA GLY A 106 -5.25 -8.35 15.75
C GLY A 106 -5.86 -7.00 15.40
N ILE A 107 -5.15 -6.17 14.61
CA ILE A 107 -5.67 -4.87 14.14
C ILE A 107 -6.92 -5.09 13.27
N THR A 108 -6.86 -6.06 12.35
CA THR A 108 -7.98 -6.35 11.43
C THR A 108 -9.22 -6.79 12.19
N LEU A 109 -9.08 -7.72 13.15
CA LEU A 109 -10.18 -8.16 14.00
C LEU A 109 -10.68 -7.03 14.91
N GLY A 110 -9.76 -6.23 15.46
CA GLY A 110 -10.06 -5.08 16.31
C GLY A 110 -10.86 -4.00 15.60
N LEU A 111 -10.71 -3.84 14.28
CA LEU A 111 -11.53 -2.94 13.47
C LEU A 111 -12.83 -3.60 12.99
N ALA A 112 -12.79 -4.87 12.60
CA ALA A 112 -13.95 -5.57 12.05
C ALA A 112 -15.04 -5.86 13.09
N LEU A 113 -14.67 -6.28 14.31
CA LEU A 113 -15.63 -6.69 15.34
C LEU A 113 -16.51 -5.52 15.82
N PRO A 114 -15.98 -4.33 16.17
CA PRO A 114 -16.81 -3.18 16.53
C PRO A 114 -17.74 -2.75 15.39
N GLN A 115 -17.27 -2.84 14.13
CA GLN A 115 -18.08 -2.49 12.97
C GLN A 115 -19.29 -3.42 12.82
N LEU A 116 -19.10 -4.74 13.01
CA LEU A 116 -20.18 -5.72 13.00
C LEU A 116 -21.18 -5.49 14.14
N VAL A 117 -20.69 -5.24 15.35
CA VAL A 117 -21.53 -4.91 16.52
C VAL A 117 -22.34 -3.64 16.24
N GLY A 118 -21.71 -2.61 15.69
CA GLY A 118 -22.37 -1.36 15.32
C GLY A 118 -23.51 -1.57 14.32
N ILE A 119 -23.29 -2.40 13.29
CA ILE A 119 -24.33 -2.76 12.31
C ILE A 119 -25.50 -3.49 12.98
N ILE A 120 -25.22 -4.46 13.85
CA ILE A 120 -26.25 -5.22 14.56
C ILE A 120 -27.07 -4.29 15.46
N LEU A 121 -26.42 -3.46 16.26
CA LEU A 121 -27.09 -2.51 17.15
C LEU A 121 -27.93 -1.51 16.37
N ALA A 122 -27.42 -0.97 15.27
CA ALA A 122 -28.17 -0.07 14.39
C ALA A 122 -29.42 -0.75 13.82
N ARG A 123 -29.32 -2.01 13.39
CA ARG A 123 -30.48 -2.79 12.90
C ARG A 123 -31.51 -3.02 14.00
N LEU A 124 -31.07 -3.39 15.19
CA LEU A 124 -31.96 -3.59 16.35
C LEU A 124 -32.71 -2.29 16.69
N LEU A 125 -32.00 -1.17 16.73
CA LEU A 125 -32.59 0.15 16.99
C LEU A 125 -33.61 0.54 15.92
N ILE A 126 -33.30 0.35 14.64
CA ILE A 126 -34.22 0.65 13.53
C ILE A 126 -35.52 -0.18 13.65
N ASN A 127 -35.40 -1.47 13.97
CA ASN A 127 -36.55 -2.34 14.14
C ASN A 127 -37.42 -1.89 15.32
N GLN A 128 -36.80 -1.56 16.46
CA GLN A 128 -37.52 -1.04 17.62
C GLN A 128 -38.26 0.27 17.30
N ILE A 129 -37.62 1.22 16.61
CA ILE A 129 -38.27 2.47 16.20
C ILE A 129 -39.46 2.18 15.28
N ARG A 130 -39.32 1.27 14.32
CA ARG A 130 -40.40 0.90 13.40
C ARG A 130 -41.60 0.30 14.14
N ASP A 131 -41.35 -0.56 15.11
CA ASP A 131 -42.41 -1.20 15.89
C ASP A 131 -43.11 -0.19 16.81
N GLN A 132 -42.36 0.74 17.42
CA GLN A 132 -42.93 1.86 18.18
C GLN A 132 -43.82 2.76 17.31
N ILE A 133 -43.38 3.12 16.10
CA ILE A 133 -44.19 3.90 15.16
C ILE A 133 -45.47 3.15 14.79
N LYS A 134 -45.39 1.85 14.50
CA LYS A 134 -46.59 1.03 14.19
C LYS A 134 -47.57 0.99 15.36
N LEU A 135 -47.08 0.81 16.59
CA LEU A 135 -47.93 0.79 17.80
C LEU A 135 -48.56 2.16 18.07
N GLN A 136 -47.83 3.25 17.86
CA GLN A 136 -48.36 4.61 17.98
C GLN A 136 -49.48 4.87 16.96
N LEU A 137 -49.27 4.49 15.70
CA LEU A 137 -50.29 4.59 14.64
C LEU A 137 -51.53 3.75 14.96
N TYR A 138 -51.33 2.51 15.43
CA TYR A 138 -52.41 1.62 15.86
C TYR A 138 -53.25 2.22 17.01
N ASN A 139 -52.58 2.74 18.05
CA ASN A 139 -53.26 3.38 19.18
C ASN A 139 -53.99 4.67 18.78
N GLN A 140 -53.42 5.47 17.85
CA GLN A 140 -54.08 6.68 17.33
C GLN A 140 -55.35 6.33 16.55
N GLN A 141 -55.29 5.29 15.71
CA GLN A 141 -56.45 4.82 14.96
C GLN A 141 -57.59 4.39 15.89
N HIS A 142 -57.30 3.57 16.90
CA HIS A 142 -58.33 3.08 17.83
C HIS A 142 -58.91 4.15 18.75
N ARG A 143 -58.16 5.22 19.07
CA ARG A 143 -58.76 6.37 19.79
C ARG A 143 -59.72 7.19 18.93
N ALA A 144 -59.60 7.11 17.61
CA ALA A 144 -60.43 7.87 16.68
C ALA A 144 -61.69 7.11 16.21
N ASP A 145 -61.81 5.82 16.58
CA ASP A 145 -62.98 5.01 16.25
C ASP A 145 -64.20 5.43 17.11
N PRO A 146 -65.35 5.84 16.52
CA PRO A 146 -66.49 6.38 17.27
C PRO A 146 -67.25 5.39 18.16
N TRP A 147 -66.88 4.11 18.12
CA TRP A 147 -67.64 3.00 18.69
C TRP A 147 -66.85 2.21 19.76
N SER A 148 -65.72 2.75 20.25
CA SER A 148 -64.95 2.19 21.39
C SER A 148 -65.46 2.72 22.73
#